data_AF-A0A933JAE6-F1
#
_entry.id   AF-A0A933JAE6-F1
#
_cell.length_a   1.000
_cell.length_b   1.000
_cell.length_c   1.000
_cell.angle_alpha   90.00
_cell.angle_beta   90.00
_cell.angle_gamma   90.00
#
_symmetry.space_group_name_H-M   'P 1'
#
loop_
_entity.id
_entity.type
_entity.pdbx_description
1 polymer ?
#
loop_
_entity_poly.entity_id
_entity_poly.type
_entity_poly.pdbx_seq_one_letter_code
_entity_poly.pdbx_strand_id
1 'polypeptide(L)'
;MKNISIMLITIVFLAGCGRVKEKMSDHYLSKARKTISKDAAAPAEIEKAYSDLAKSLDYNPASAEAVAALEELTETASRGGFMNAFELEINVLKGALDKTRYNWPAYLAAINSLSVRGDIYSLNELTAKLEAAASSKENKQSYETALALVLCYASAAPWVESEGQLNLNKDSDIVVKNAGEYIRLLGKAEDLKKTLEKLDAADPGLKKKAPQELVSSAEVALSDIFKNVRETARLRLTAGKIAGEPAFAKAVELTIQGNASLIKKEYSRARALYGSALQHYPGFIDARKQTVEVDFQQGAGLALTGENIKAARQLLYNAYDGSDEVIEAALESANWLPFMTQDKFLADTYAVRAAVISAIKAVEKKKFKHKAELEKEFKAALDEAVKLNPQGKLARDLLERYAKEGF
;
A
#
# COMPACT_ATOMS: atom_id res chain seq x y z
N MET A 1 40.50 20.31 51.04
CA MET A 1 39.28 19.58 51.49
C MET A 1 37.96 20.31 51.25
N LYS A 2 37.91 21.63 50.94
CA LYS A 2 36.63 22.33 50.61
C LYS A 2 36.06 22.04 49.21
N ASN A 3 36.87 21.60 48.25
CA ASN A 3 36.42 21.36 46.87
C ASN A 3 35.72 19.99 46.66
N ILE A 4 35.90 19.03 47.59
CA ILE A 4 35.27 17.70 47.50
C ILE A 4 33.81 17.76 47.98
N SER A 5 33.49 18.60 48.97
CA SER A 5 32.13 18.76 49.49
C SER A 5 31.18 19.47 48.53
N ILE A 6 31.67 20.43 47.73
CA ILE A 6 30.85 21.10 46.70
C ILE A 6 30.50 20.13 45.57
N MET A 7 31.44 19.28 45.16
CA MET A 7 31.25 18.27 44.11
C MET A 7 30.28 17.14 44.54
N LEU A 8 30.33 16.71 45.80
CA LEU A 8 29.38 15.71 46.33
C LEU A 8 27.95 16.26 46.45
N ILE A 9 27.79 17.54 46.81
CA ILE A 9 26.46 18.17 46.90
C ILE A 9 25.87 18.37 45.49
N THR A 10 26.68 18.70 44.48
CA THR A 10 26.17 18.79 43.09
C THR A 10 25.74 17.42 42.54
N ILE A 11 26.46 16.34 42.88
CA ILE A 11 26.10 14.96 42.48
C ILE A 11 24.80 14.50 43.16
N VAL A 12 24.56 14.87 44.42
CA VAL A 12 23.31 14.54 45.14
C VAL A 12 22.11 15.37 44.63
N PHE A 13 22.30 16.63 44.26
CA PHE A 13 21.25 17.44 43.64
C PHE A 13 20.89 16.97 42.22
N LEU A 14 21.87 16.51 41.42
CA LEU A 14 21.62 15.92 40.11
C LEU A 14 20.96 14.52 40.20
N ALA A 15 21.31 13.71 41.20
CA ALA A 15 20.67 12.41 41.45
C ALA A 15 19.25 12.53 42.02
N GLY A 16 18.96 13.58 42.80
CA GLY A 16 17.63 13.86 43.34
C GLY A 16 16.61 14.26 42.28
N CYS A 17 17.03 14.97 41.22
CA CYS A 17 16.15 15.37 40.13
C CYS A 17 15.57 14.18 39.35
N GLY A 18 16.33 13.08 39.19
CA GLY A 18 15.86 11.88 38.48
C GLY A 18 14.65 11.22 39.18
N ARG A 19 14.76 10.97 40.48
CA ARG A 19 13.69 10.32 41.27
C ARG A 19 12.43 11.14 41.39
N VAL A 20 12.54 12.48 41.41
CA VAL A 20 11.37 13.36 41.43
C VAL A 20 10.66 13.32 40.09
N LYS A 21 11.40 13.40 38.97
CA LYS A 21 10.82 13.28 37.63
C LYS A 21 10.13 11.93 37.42
N GLU A 22 10.75 10.84 37.86
CA GLU A 22 10.18 9.49 37.80
C GLU A 22 8.85 9.40 38.58
N LYS A 23 8.80 9.85 39.83
CA LYS A 23 7.56 9.90 40.61
C LYS A 23 6.47 10.76 39.97
N MET A 24 6.85 11.89 39.36
CA MET A 24 5.90 12.74 38.65
C MET A 24 5.38 12.07 37.40
N SER A 25 6.25 11.39 36.63
CA SER A 25 5.86 10.56 35.50
C SER A 25 4.83 9.51 35.93
N ASP A 26 5.11 8.74 36.97
CA ASP A 26 4.23 7.68 37.48
C ASP A 26 2.88 8.23 37.96
N HIS A 27 2.89 9.39 38.61
CA HIS A 27 1.66 10.05 39.06
C HIS A 27 0.73 10.40 37.91
N TYR A 28 1.26 10.96 36.82
CA TYR A 28 0.45 11.28 35.64
C TYR A 28 0.04 10.03 34.85
N LEU A 29 0.94 9.04 34.73
CA LEU A 29 0.62 7.74 34.14
C LEU A 29 -0.52 7.04 34.88
N SER A 30 -0.49 7.03 36.22
CA SER A 30 -1.56 6.46 37.05
C SER A 30 -2.90 7.15 36.83
N LYS A 31 -2.92 8.48 36.64
CA LYS A 31 -4.16 9.21 36.33
C LYS A 31 -4.74 8.80 34.98
N ALA A 32 -3.89 8.71 33.95
CA ALA A 32 -4.35 8.28 32.62
C ALA A 32 -4.90 6.85 32.65
N ARG A 33 -4.22 5.92 33.33
CA ARG A 33 -4.68 4.52 33.49
C ARG A 33 -6.07 4.41 34.12
N LYS A 34 -6.44 5.32 35.03
CA LYS A 34 -7.81 5.35 35.60
C LYS A 34 -8.87 5.68 34.57
N THR A 35 -8.55 6.46 33.54
CA THR A 35 -9.48 6.76 32.44
C THR A 35 -9.54 5.58 31.47
N ILE A 36 -8.40 4.96 31.16
CA ILE A 36 -8.32 3.78 30.28
C ILE A 36 -9.18 2.63 30.81
N SER A 37 -9.16 2.39 32.12
CA SER A 37 -9.93 1.32 32.76
C SER A 37 -11.44 1.58 32.86
N LYS A 38 -11.97 2.68 32.31
CA LYS A 38 -13.41 2.97 32.32
C LYS A 38 -14.05 2.45 31.03
N ASP A 39 -15.17 1.73 31.17
CA ASP A 39 -15.96 1.24 30.04
C ASP A 39 -16.56 2.38 29.17
N ALA A 40 -16.82 3.54 29.76
CA ALA A 40 -17.37 4.71 29.06
C ALA A 40 -16.86 6.03 29.67
N ALA A 41 -15.64 6.44 29.31
CA ALA A 41 -15.10 7.74 29.69
C ALA A 41 -15.73 8.88 28.86
N ALA A 42 -15.98 10.03 29.50
CA ALA A 42 -16.47 11.20 28.77
C ALA A 42 -15.36 11.81 27.89
N PRO A 43 -15.66 12.48 26.77
CA PRO A 43 -14.66 13.06 25.88
C PRO A 43 -13.62 13.94 26.58
N ALA A 44 -14.04 14.80 27.51
CA ALA A 44 -13.13 15.65 28.28
C ALA A 44 -12.20 14.86 29.22
N GLU A 45 -12.62 13.68 29.70
CA GLU A 45 -11.76 12.80 30.51
C GLU A 45 -10.71 12.11 29.64
N ILE A 46 -11.08 11.74 28.41
CA ILE A 46 -10.17 11.18 27.40
C ILE A 46 -9.10 12.21 27.02
N GLU A 47 -9.49 13.43 26.65
CA GLU A 47 -8.54 14.52 26.33
C GLU A 47 -7.59 14.81 27.49
N LYS A 48 -8.12 14.81 28.72
CA LYS A 48 -7.31 14.98 29.92
C LYS A 48 -6.32 13.82 30.12
N ALA A 49 -6.72 12.58 29.82
CA ALA A 49 -5.83 11.44 29.89
C ALA A 49 -4.67 11.54 28.88
N TYR A 50 -4.93 12.02 27.66
CA TYR A 50 -3.85 12.36 26.72
C TYR A 50 -2.91 13.45 27.27
N SER A 51 -3.47 14.50 27.88
CA SER A 51 -2.66 15.55 28.52
C SER A 51 -1.82 15.03 29.68
N ASP A 52 -2.36 14.12 30.49
CA ASP A 52 -1.64 13.48 31.59
C ASP A 52 -0.53 12.57 31.04
N LEU A 53 -0.78 11.79 29.98
CA LEU A 53 0.27 11.00 29.31
C LEU A 53 1.37 11.87 28.68
N ALA A 54 1.00 13.00 28.06
CA ALA A 54 1.96 13.98 27.57
C ALA A 54 2.86 14.47 28.70
N LYS A 55 2.29 14.83 29.86
CA LYS A 55 3.08 15.23 31.04
C LYS A 55 3.94 14.09 31.56
N SER A 56 3.44 12.86 31.56
CA SER A 56 4.23 11.69 31.95
C SER A 56 5.50 11.59 31.10
N LEU A 57 5.34 11.64 29.78
CA LEU A 57 6.44 11.63 28.82
C LEU A 57 7.31 12.90 28.88
N ASP A 58 6.77 14.04 29.33
CA ASP A 58 7.59 15.23 29.58
C ASP A 58 8.59 15.02 30.72
N TYR A 59 8.20 14.29 31.76
CA TYR A 59 9.05 13.97 32.91
C TYR A 59 9.97 12.78 32.65
N ASN A 60 9.49 11.75 31.95
CA ASN A 60 10.27 10.58 31.53
C ASN A 60 10.01 10.26 30.04
N PRO A 61 10.72 10.93 29.11
CA PRO A 61 10.46 10.77 27.68
C PRO A 61 10.64 9.33 27.18
N ALA A 62 11.57 8.57 27.74
CA ALA A 62 11.87 7.20 27.31
C ALA A 62 10.97 6.13 27.98
N SER A 63 9.87 6.54 28.64
CA SER A 63 8.98 5.61 29.33
C SER A 63 8.17 4.77 28.35
N ALA A 64 8.61 3.52 28.13
CA ALA A 64 7.87 2.53 27.33
C ALA A 64 6.46 2.28 27.89
N GLU A 65 6.29 2.29 29.22
CA GLU A 65 4.99 2.12 29.85
C GLU A 65 4.00 3.26 29.55
N ALA A 66 4.50 4.49 29.45
CA ALA A 66 3.66 5.64 29.12
C ALA A 66 3.27 5.64 27.63
N VAL A 67 4.15 5.17 26.74
CA VAL A 67 3.82 4.96 25.33
C VAL A 67 2.78 3.84 25.17
N ALA A 68 2.96 2.70 25.85
CA ALA A 68 1.99 1.61 25.79
C ALA A 68 0.60 2.03 26.32
N ALA A 69 0.55 2.80 27.41
CA ALA A 69 -0.70 3.37 27.91
C ALA A 69 -1.35 4.38 26.94
N LEU A 70 -0.55 5.07 26.13
CA LEU A 70 -1.04 5.97 25.09
C LEU A 70 -1.69 5.20 23.94
N GLU A 71 -1.07 4.12 23.49
CA GLU A 71 -1.64 3.23 22.46
C GLU A 71 -2.96 2.61 22.96
N GLU A 72 -3.00 2.12 24.20
CA GLU A 72 -4.20 1.54 24.82
C GLU A 72 -5.34 2.57 24.99
N LEU A 73 -5.01 3.80 25.38
CA LEU A 73 -5.97 4.91 25.43
C LEU A 73 -6.53 5.20 24.04
N THR A 74 -5.68 5.19 23.01
CA THR A 74 -6.07 5.45 21.62
C THR A 74 -7.00 4.38 21.09
N GLU A 75 -6.67 3.11 21.30
CA GLU A 75 -7.52 1.98 20.92
C GLU A 75 -8.88 2.03 21.63
N THR A 76 -8.89 2.31 22.93
CA THR A 76 -10.13 2.38 23.71
C THR A 76 -10.98 3.58 23.30
N ALA A 77 -10.39 4.76 23.14
CA ALA A 77 -11.08 5.97 22.73
C ALA A 77 -11.66 5.86 21.30
N SER A 78 -10.88 5.32 20.36
CA SER A 78 -11.32 5.12 18.97
C SER A 78 -12.46 4.10 18.87
N ARG A 79 -12.39 2.97 19.59
CA ARG A 79 -13.52 2.01 19.68
C ARG A 79 -14.77 2.65 20.29
N GLY A 80 -14.59 3.59 21.22
CA GLY A 80 -15.67 4.40 21.79
C GLY A 80 -16.19 5.52 20.88
N GLY A 81 -15.69 5.67 19.66
CA GLY A 81 -16.12 6.69 18.69
C GLY A 81 -15.52 8.08 18.92
N PHE A 82 -14.46 8.21 19.72
CA PHE A 82 -13.77 9.49 19.92
C PHE A 82 -12.88 9.81 18.71
N MET A 83 -13.36 10.70 17.84
CA MET A 83 -12.77 11.00 16.53
C MET A 83 -11.33 11.52 16.58
N ASN A 84 -10.94 12.20 17.65
CA ASN A 84 -9.63 12.87 17.76
C ASN A 84 -8.53 11.99 18.37
N ALA A 85 -8.81 10.72 18.69
CA ALA A 85 -7.89 9.83 19.41
C ALA A 85 -6.50 9.78 18.77
N PHE A 86 -6.44 9.42 17.49
CA PHE A 86 -5.18 9.28 16.75
C PHE A 86 -4.42 10.61 16.55
N GLU A 87 -5.12 11.73 16.43
CA GLU A 87 -4.46 13.04 16.32
C GLU A 87 -3.76 13.41 17.63
N LEU A 88 -4.43 13.18 18.77
CA LEU A 88 -3.84 13.42 20.08
C LEU A 88 -2.67 12.48 20.35
N GLU A 89 -2.78 11.20 20.02
CA GLU A 89 -1.67 10.24 20.10
C GLU A 89 -0.43 10.73 19.35
N ILE A 90 -0.58 11.04 18.06
CA ILE A 90 0.55 11.50 17.22
C ILE A 90 1.16 12.80 17.76
N ASN A 91 0.36 13.73 18.25
CA ASN A 91 0.87 14.97 18.85
C ASN A 91 1.70 14.71 20.12
N VAL A 92 1.24 13.80 20.98
CA VAL A 92 1.97 13.39 22.19
C VAL A 92 3.29 12.70 21.81
N LEU A 93 3.26 11.78 20.84
CA LEU A 93 4.45 11.07 20.36
C LEU A 93 5.46 12.02 19.72
N LYS A 94 5.02 12.95 18.87
CA LYS A 94 5.90 13.99 18.29
C LYS A 94 6.58 14.81 19.40
N GLY A 95 5.84 15.21 20.44
CA GLY A 95 6.40 15.91 21.59
C GLY A 95 7.44 15.10 22.37
N ALA A 96 7.24 13.79 22.53
CA ALA A 96 8.22 12.90 23.16
C ALA A 96 9.48 12.74 22.31
N LEU A 97 9.34 12.62 21.00
CA LEU A 97 10.44 12.49 20.03
C LEU A 97 11.30 13.75 19.93
N ASP A 98 10.70 14.93 20.07
CA ASP A 98 11.44 16.20 20.07
C ASP A 98 12.32 16.35 21.33
N LYS A 99 12.01 15.63 22.42
CA LYS A 99 12.79 15.63 23.66
C LYS A 99 13.87 14.55 23.68
N THR A 100 13.64 13.41 23.04
CA THR A 100 14.58 12.30 23.02
C THR A 100 14.65 11.66 21.64
N ARG A 101 15.80 11.87 20.97
CA ARG A 101 16.08 11.43 19.60
C ARG A 101 16.09 9.92 19.39
N TYR A 102 16.24 9.13 20.45
CA TYR A 102 16.34 7.66 20.38
C TYR A 102 15.25 6.98 21.21
N ASN A 103 14.07 7.58 21.27
CA ASN A 103 12.92 7.00 21.94
C ASN A 103 12.22 5.97 21.04
N TRP A 104 12.78 4.77 20.99
CA TRP A 104 12.31 3.71 20.09
C TRP A 104 10.86 3.28 20.30
N PRO A 105 10.34 3.15 21.54
CA PRO A 105 8.91 2.92 21.75
C PRO A 105 8.04 4.00 21.09
N ALA A 106 8.39 5.28 21.25
CA ALA A 106 7.62 6.36 20.63
C ALA A 106 7.74 6.37 19.09
N TYR A 107 8.90 6.02 18.53
CA TYR A 107 9.04 5.84 17.08
C TYR A 107 8.16 4.70 16.57
N LEU A 108 8.15 3.55 17.25
CA LEU A 108 7.33 2.41 16.86
C LEU A 108 5.84 2.73 16.89
N ALA A 109 5.35 3.29 18.00
CA ALA A 109 3.96 3.70 18.15
C ALA A 109 3.57 4.73 17.06
N ALA A 110 4.43 5.70 16.79
CA ALA A 110 4.17 6.72 15.77
C ALA A 110 4.12 6.11 14.36
N ILE A 111 5.07 5.25 14.00
CA ILE A 111 5.09 4.58 12.69
C ILE A 111 3.83 3.72 12.53
N ASN A 112 3.47 2.93 13.54
CA ASN A 112 2.28 2.07 13.49
C ASN A 112 1.01 2.90 13.30
N SER A 113 0.80 3.93 14.12
CA SER A 113 -0.39 4.78 14.07
C SER A 113 -0.51 5.52 12.72
N LEU A 114 0.60 6.07 12.22
CA LEU A 114 0.61 6.74 10.90
C LEU A 114 0.44 5.74 9.74
N SER A 115 1.04 4.55 9.85
CA SER A 115 0.95 3.48 8.86
C SER A 115 -0.46 2.92 8.75
N VAL A 116 -1.21 2.79 9.85
CA VAL A 116 -2.61 2.33 9.80
C VAL A 116 -3.50 3.34 9.09
N ARG A 117 -3.18 4.64 9.19
CA ARG A 117 -3.96 5.74 8.60
C ARG A 117 -3.56 6.12 7.19
N GLY A 118 -2.40 5.66 6.72
CA GLY A 118 -1.85 6.08 5.44
C GLY A 118 -1.43 7.54 5.39
N ASP A 119 -1.01 8.11 6.53
CA ASP A 119 -0.46 9.47 6.57
C ASP A 119 1.01 9.47 6.10
N ILE A 120 1.17 9.33 4.77
CA ILE A 120 2.49 9.30 4.11
C ILE A 120 3.27 10.59 4.36
N TYR A 121 2.58 11.74 4.48
CA TYR A 121 3.23 13.02 4.74
C TYR A 121 3.92 13.04 6.10
N SER A 122 3.21 12.68 7.17
CA SER A 122 3.80 12.59 8.52
C SER A 122 4.84 11.47 8.63
N LEU A 123 4.66 10.34 7.93
CA LEU A 123 5.69 9.29 7.84
C LEU A 123 6.98 9.81 7.20
N ASN A 124 6.87 10.64 6.15
CA ASN A 124 8.03 11.27 5.51
C ASN A 124 8.71 12.29 6.43
N GLU A 125 7.97 13.07 7.22
CA GLU A 125 8.55 13.94 8.26
C GLU A 125 9.36 13.12 9.28
N LEU A 126 8.80 12.00 9.75
CA LEU A 126 9.44 11.11 10.70
C LEU A 126 10.71 10.46 10.11
N THR A 127 10.62 10.05 8.86
CA THR A 127 11.74 9.50 8.08
C THR A 127 12.87 10.51 7.98
N ALA A 128 12.58 11.76 7.61
CA ALA A 128 13.59 12.81 7.51
C ALA A 128 14.28 13.09 8.86
N LYS A 129 13.52 13.06 9.98
CA LYS A 129 14.10 13.16 11.33
C LYS A 129 15.07 12.02 11.63
N LEU A 130 14.74 10.79 11.23
CA LEU A 130 15.60 9.61 11.42
C LEU A 130 16.82 9.64 10.50
N GLU A 131 16.68 10.04 9.22
CA GLU A 131 17.80 10.21 8.29
C GLU A 131 18.81 11.23 8.83
N ALA A 132 18.34 12.34 9.40
CA ALA A 132 19.18 13.34 10.06
C ALA A 132 19.87 12.81 11.34
N ALA A 133 19.35 11.74 11.94
CA ALA A 133 19.95 11.06 13.09
C ALA A 133 20.92 9.94 12.68
N ALA A 134 20.86 9.46 11.44
CA ALA A 134 21.66 8.34 10.92
C ALA A 134 23.16 8.65 10.76
N SER A 135 23.59 9.89 11.01
CA SER A 135 25.02 10.28 10.99
C SER A 135 25.79 9.93 12.28
N SER A 136 25.21 9.11 13.17
CA SER A 136 25.89 8.70 14.41
C SER A 136 27.14 7.87 14.11
N LYS A 137 28.20 8.07 14.90
CA LYS A 137 29.41 7.23 14.86
C LYS A 137 29.29 5.98 15.72
N GLU A 138 28.20 5.84 16.49
CA GLU A 138 27.97 4.68 17.34
C GLU A 138 27.23 3.57 16.58
N ASN A 139 27.83 2.38 16.52
CA ASN A 139 27.26 1.24 15.79
C ASN A 139 25.89 0.83 16.30
N LYS A 140 25.65 0.87 17.63
CA LYS A 140 24.36 0.56 18.23
C LYS A 140 23.26 1.50 17.76
N GLN A 141 23.49 2.80 17.86
CA GLN A 141 22.52 3.80 17.43
C GLN A 141 22.28 3.72 15.92
N SER A 142 23.34 3.51 15.14
CA SER A 142 23.22 3.34 13.68
C SER A 142 22.36 2.13 13.31
N TYR A 143 22.50 1.02 14.05
CA TYR A 143 21.70 -0.18 13.87
C TYR A 143 20.22 0.09 14.18
N GLU A 144 19.93 0.68 15.34
CA GLU A 144 18.55 0.98 15.76
C GLU A 144 17.87 2.00 14.85
N THR A 145 18.60 3.04 14.41
CA THR A 145 18.11 4.00 13.41
C THR A 145 17.81 3.33 12.07
N ALA A 146 18.64 2.39 11.62
CA ALA A 146 18.40 1.66 10.38
C ALA A 146 17.14 0.79 10.46
N LEU A 147 16.88 0.12 11.59
CA LEU A 147 15.64 -0.62 11.82
C LEU A 147 14.40 0.30 11.74
N ALA A 148 14.45 1.47 12.39
CA ALA A 148 13.34 2.42 12.37
C ALA A 148 13.10 3.02 10.97
N LEU A 149 14.17 3.31 10.21
CA LEU A 149 14.05 3.79 8.83
C LEU A 149 13.44 2.74 7.90
N VAL A 150 13.84 1.47 8.06
CA VAL A 150 13.24 0.35 7.33
C VAL A 150 11.73 0.33 7.56
N LEU A 151 11.29 0.44 8.81
CA LEU A 151 9.88 0.49 9.15
C LEU A 151 9.16 1.65 8.46
N CYS A 152 9.69 2.86 8.52
CA CYS A 152 9.08 4.01 7.84
C CYS A 152 8.88 3.76 6.34
N TYR A 153 9.92 3.34 5.63
CA TYR A 153 9.83 3.13 4.18
C TYR A 153 8.91 1.96 3.82
N ALA A 154 8.99 0.86 4.59
CA ALA A 154 8.17 -0.31 4.38
C ALA A 154 6.69 -0.05 4.69
N SER A 155 6.38 0.78 5.68
CA SER A 155 5.03 1.24 6.00
C SER A 155 4.46 2.18 4.94
N ALA A 156 5.29 3.02 4.31
CA ALA A 156 4.84 3.95 3.28
C ALA A 156 4.51 3.25 1.94
N ALA A 157 5.27 2.21 1.57
CA ALA A 157 5.18 1.59 0.25
C ALA A 157 3.77 1.05 -0.12
N PRO A 158 3.05 0.31 0.76
CA PRO A 158 1.69 -0.17 0.45
C PRO A 158 0.69 0.94 0.15
N TRP A 159 0.84 2.11 0.77
CA TRP A 159 -0.04 3.25 0.53
C TRP A 159 0.24 3.91 -0.81
N VAL A 160 1.51 4.07 -1.17
CA VAL A 160 1.93 4.55 -2.50
C VAL A 160 1.41 3.62 -3.59
N GLU A 161 1.55 2.30 -3.39
CA GLU A 161 1.00 1.29 -4.28
C GLU A 161 -0.52 1.39 -4.39
N SER A 162 -1.24 1.46 -3.27
CA SER A 162 -2.70 1.55 -3.24
C SER A 162 -3.21 2.81 -3.94
N GLU A 163 -2.59 3.97 -3.68
CA GLU A 163 -2.92 5.22 -4.38
C GLU A 163 -2.64 5.11 -5.88
N GLY A 164 -1.54 4.45 -6.27
CA GLY A 164 -1.24 4.15 -7.66
C GLY A 164 -2.33 3.30 -8.31
N GLN A 165 -2.75 2.21 -7.66
CA GLN A 165 -3.84 1.34 -8.14
C GLN A 165 -5.16 2.10 -8.32
N LEU A 166 -5.52 2.96 -7.37
CA LEU A 166 -6.77 3.75 -7.42
C LEU A 166 -6.80 4.77 -8.57
N ASN A 167 -5.64 5.12 -9.12
CA ASN A 167 -5.48 6.11 -10.19
C ASN A 167 -5.26 5.48 -11.58
N LEU A 168 -5.18 4.16 -11.70
CA LEU A 168 -5.02 3.45 -12.99
C LEU A 168 -6.08 3.77 -14.05
N ASN A 169 -7.22 4.32 -13.63
CA ASN A 169 -8.31 4.73 -14.51
C ASN A 169 -8.69 6.21 -14.37
N LYS A 170 -7.81 7.05 -13.81
CA LYS A 170 -8.12 8.45 -13.48
C LYS A 170 -7.01 9.41 -13.87
N ASP A 171 -5.78 9.14 -13.44
CA ASP A 171 -4.69 10.10 -13.47
C ASP A 171 -3.35 9.41 -13.75
N SER A 172 -2.80 9.65 -14.94
CA SER A 172 -1.53 9.08 -15.36
C SER A 172 -0.34 9.64 -14.59
N ASP A 173 -0.40 10.91 -14.20
CA ASP A 173 0.72 11.61 -13.59
C ASP A 173 0.93 11.10 -12.17
N ILE A 174 -0.17 10.86 -11.43
CA ILE A 174 -0.12 10.22 -10.11
C ILE A 174 0.43 8.79 -10.22
N VAL A 175 -0.02 8.00 -11.22
CA VAL A 175 0.47 6.63 -11.40
C VAL A 175 1.98 6.60 -11.67
N VAL A 176 2.46 7.46 -12.57
CA VAL A 176 3.89 7.56 -12.91
C VAL A 176 4.71 8.02 -11.70
N LYS A 177 4.25 9.07 -11.02
CA LYS A 177 4.88 9.57 -9.79
C LYS A 177 4.98 8.47 -8.73
N ASN A 178 3.88 7.77 -8.47
CA ASN A 178 3.84 6.74 -7.44
C ASN A 178 4.67 5.52 -7.81
N ALA A 179 4.75 5.15 -9.10
CA ALA A 179 5.64 4.07 -9.54
C ALA A 179 7.11 4.41 -9.23
N GLY A 180 7.54 5.64 -9.53
CA GLY A 180 8.89 6.11 -9.18
C GLY A 180 9.12 6.14 -7.67
N GLU A 181 8.16 6.67 -6.90
CA GLU A 181 8.23 6.75 -5.45
C GLU A 181 8.30 5.37 -4.79
N TYR A 182 7.48 4.42 -5.23
CA TYR A 182 7.49 3.05 -4.73
C TYR A 182 8.86 2.38 -4.95
N ILE A 183 9.45 2.54 -6.13
CA ILE A 183 10.79 2.03 -6.42
C ILE A 183 11.86 2.72 -5.56
N ARG A 184 11.73 4.03 -5.31
CA ARG A 184 12.63 4.77 -4.42
C ARG A 184 12.57 4.22 -2.99
N LEU A 185 11.36 4.00 -2.45
CA LEU A 185 11.15 3.43 -1.11
C LEU A 185 11.75 2.03 -1.00
N LEU A 186 11.50 1.17 -2.00
CA LEU A 186 12.10 -0.17 -2.08
C LEU A 186 13.62 -0.13 -2.10
N GLY A 187 14.21 0.75 -2.90
CA GLY A 187 15.67 0.91 -2.99
C GLY A 187 16.26 1.30 -1.64
N LYS A 188 15.64 2.25 -0.94
CA LYS A 188 16.04 2.66 0.41
C LYS A 188 15.95 1.52 1.43
N ALA A 189 14.86 0.76 1.42
CA ALA A 189 14.73 -0.41 2.28
C ALA A 189 15.78 -1.49 1.97
N GLU A 190 16.12 -1.70 0.70
CA GLU A 190 17.15 -2.67 0.28
C GLU A 190 18.55 -2.25 0.73
N ASP A 191 18.89 -0.97 0.59
CA ASP A 191 20.18 -0.42 1.07
C ASP A 191 20.31 -0.51 2.59
N LEU A 192 19.23 -0.27 3.32
CA LEU A 192 19.20 -0.42 4.77
C LEU A 192 19.30 -1.88 5.20
N LYS A 193 18.65 -2.81 4.48
CA LYS A 193 18.81 -4.25 4.71
C LYS A 193 20.28 -4.66 4.60
N LYS A 194 20.97 -4.26 3.53
CA LYS A 194 22.42 -4.50 3.35
C LYS A 194 23.25 -3.86 4.48
N THR A 195 22.84 -2.68 4.94
CA THR A 195 23.50 -2.00 6.06
C THR A 195 23.35 -2.77 7.36
N LEU A 196 22.15 -3.26 7.67
CA LEU A 196 21.87 -4.09 8.85
C LEU A 196 22.67 -5.39 8.80
N GLU A 197 22.69 -6.09 7.65
CA GLU A 197 23.48 -7.31 7.45
C GLU A 197 24.98 -7.07 7.68
N LYS A 198 25.52 -5.94 7.21
CA LYS A 198 26.93 -5.56 7.43
C LYS A 198 27.21 -5.27 8.91
N LEU A 199 26.31 -4.57 9.59
CA LEU A 199 26.45 -4.25 11.01
C LEU A 199 26.37 -5.52 11.87
N ASP A 200 25.44 -6.42 11.57
CA ASP A 200 25.29 -7.71 12.25
C ASP A 200 26.51 -8.62 12.03
N ALA A 201 27.10 -8.61 10.84
CA ALA A 201 28.34 -9.34 10.57
C ALA A 201 29.54 -8.78 11.34
N ALA A 202 29.57 -7.46 11.59
CA ALA A 202 30.64 -6.80 12.32
C ALA A 202 30.52 -6.98 13.85
N ASP A 203 29.30 -6.94 14.39
CA ASP A 203 29.00 -7.22 15.80
C ASP A 203 27.62 -7.89 15.94
N PRO A 204 27.58 -9.23 16.06
CA PRO A 204 26.34 -9.98 16.27
C PRO A 204 25.60 -9.64 17.57
N GLY A 205 26.26 -8.95 18.50
CA GLY A 205 25.68 -8.46 19.74
C GLY A 205 24.76 -7.25 19.57
N LEU A 206 24.79 -6.56 18.42
CA LEU A 206 23.96 -5.37 18.16
C LEU A 206 22.48 -5.72 18.17
N LYS A 207 22.08 -6.73 17.40
CA LYS A 207 20.69 -7.22 17.36
C LYS A 207 20.14 -7.59 18.74
N LYS A 208 20.95 -8.24 19.59
CA LYS A 208 20.54 -8.63 20.95
C LYS A 208 20.37 -7.46 21.92
N LYS A 209 21.01 -6.32 21.63
CA LYS A 209 20.97 -5.11 22.48
C LYS A 209 19.92 -4.09 22.01
N ALA A 210 19.43 -4.24 20.78
CA ALA A 210 18.36 -3.42 20.24
C ALA A 210 17.00 -3.79 20.87
N PRO A 211 16.02 -2.86 20.93
CA PRO A 211 14.68 -3.19 21.38
C PRO A 211 14.07 -4.31 20.54
N GLN A 212 13.60 -5.37 21.19
CA GLN A 212 13.13 -6.58 20.50
C GLN A 212 11.95 -6.30 19.57
N GLU A 213 11.01 -5.46 19.99
CA GLU A 213 9.85 -5.04 19.18
C GLU A 213 10.28 -4.29 17.91
N LEU A 214 11.33 -3.46 18.00
CA LEU A 214 11.87 -2.75 16.85
C LEU A 214 12.48 -3.71 15.84
N VAL A 215 13.24 -4.68 16.34
CA VAL A 215 13.85 -5.75 15.52
C VAL A 215 12.75 -6.56 14.83
N SER A 216 11.79 -7.11 15.59
CA SER A 216 10.75 -7.98 15.02
C SER A 216 9.90 -7.24 14.00
N SER A 217 9.51 -5.99 14.28
CA SER A 217 8.69 -5.21 13.36
C SER A 217 9.45 -4.92 12.07
N ALA A 218 10.73 -4.54 12.15
CA ALA A 218 11.55 -4.26 10.97
C ALA A 218 11.76 -5.53 10.11
N GLU A 219 11.97 -6.69 10.73
CA GLU A 219 12.09 -7.97 10.02
C GLU A 219 10.82 -8.38 9.28
N VAL A 220 9.66 -8.23 9.95
CA VAL A 220 8.35 -8.46 9.31
C VAL A 220 8.17 -7.51 8.15
N ALA A 221 8.43 -6.22 8.33
CA ALA A 221 8.27 -5.21 7.29
C ALA A 221 9.19 -5.46 6.08
N LEU A 222 10.45 -5.89 6.31
CA LEU A 222 11.36 -6.31 5.23
C LEU A 222 10.87 -7.56 4.51
N SER A 223 10.35 -8.54 5.25
CA SER A 223 9.79 -9.75 4.66
C SER A 223 8.58 -9.40 3.78
N ASP A 224 7.70 -8.53 4.26
CA ASP A 224 6.48 -8.15 3.55
C ASP A 224 6.75 -7.32 2.30
N ILE A 225 7.63 -6.33 2.37
CA ILE A 225 7.92 -5.47 1.22
C ILE A 225 8.68 -6.23 0.11
N PHE A 226 9.44 -7.27 0.47
CA PHE A 226 10.18 -8.10 -0.50
C PHE A 226 9.52 -9.45 -0.80
N LYS A 227 8.28 -9.70 -0.35
CA LYS A 227 7.60 -10.99 -0.53
C LYS A 227 7.38 -11.38 -1.99
N ASN A 228 7.14 -10.38 -2.86
CA ASN A 228 6.85 -10.62 -4.27
C ASN A 228 7.99 -10.12 -5.17
N VAL A 229 9.04 -10.94 -5.26
CA VAL A 229 10.27 -10.63 -6.01
C VAL A 229 9.97 -10.40 -7.49
N ARG A 230 9.07 -11.18 -8.10
CA ARG A 230 8.75 -11.07 -9.53
C ARG A 230 8.01 -9.77 -9.85
N GLU A 231 6.97 -9.43 -9.09
CA GLU A 231 6.23 -8.18 -9.29
C GLU A 231 7.11 -6.96 -9.00
N THR A 232 7.96 -7.04 -7.97
CA THR A 232 8.91 -5.96 -7.66
C THR A 232 9.90 -5.74 -8.81
N ALA A 233 10.45 -6.82 -9.38
CA ALA A 233 11.35 -6.73 -10.52
C ALA A 233 10.64 -6.16 -11.76
N ARG A 234 9.41 -6.60 -12.03
CA ARG A 234 8.58 -6.07 -13.12
C ARG A 234 8.33 -4.58 -12.95
N LEU A 235 7.93 -4.14 -11.76
CA LEU A 235 7.67 -2.73 -11.48
C LEU A 235 8.93 -1.87 -11.59
N ARG A 236 10.10 -2.38 -11.17
CA ARG A 236 11.40 -1.71 -11.37
C ARG A 236 11.69 -1.52 -12.86
N LEU A 237 11.49 -2.55 -13.68
CA LEU A 237 11.67 -2.49 -15.13
C LEU A 237 10.69 -1.50 -15.76
N THR A 238 9.40 -1.56 -15.39
CA THR A 238 8.39 -0.61 -15.84
C THR A 238 8.77 0.82 -15.51
N ALA A 239 9.14 1.12 -14.25
CA ALA A 239 9.51 2.47 -13.84
C ALA A 239 10.76 2.96 -14.58
N GLY A 240 11.75 2.09 -14.79
CA GLY A 240 12.92 2.37 -15.62
C GLY A 240 12.55 2.73 -17.05
N LYS A 241 11.63 1.98 -17.67
CA LYS A 241 11.11 2.29 -19.02
C LYS A 241 10.35 3.60 -19.06
N ILE A 242 9.51 3.91 -18.07
CA ILE A 242 8.81 5.20 -17.99
C ILE A 242 9.81 6.36 -17.93
N ALA A 243 10.87 6.23 -17.13
CA ALA A 243 11.89 7.27 -17.00
C ALA A 243 12.82 7.40 -18.23
N GLY A 244 13.10 6.29 -18.92
CA GLY A 244 14.11 6.22 -19.98
C GLY A 244 13.59 6.18 -21.41
N GLU A 245 12.32 5.84 -21.63
CA GLU A 245 11.73 5.63 -22.96
C GLU A 245 10.48 6.51 -23.15
N PRO A 246 10.60 7.71 -23.77
CA PRO A 246 9.48 8.64 -23.93
C PRO A 246 8.25 8.05 -24.64
N ALA A 247 8.47 7.16 -25.61
CA ALA A 247 7.40 6.48 -26.32
C ALA A 247 6.62 5.51 -25.41
N PHE A 248 7.32 4.79 -24.52
CA PHE A 248 6.70 3.92 -23.53
C PHE A 248 5.93 4.72 -22.48
N ALA A 249 6.53 5.79 -21.95
CA ALA A 249 5.86 6.71 -21.03
C ALA A 249 4.56 7.27 -21.63
N LYS A 250 4.60 7.66 -22.91
CA LYS A 250 3.41 8.14 -23.62
C LYS A 250 2.35 7.06 -23.81
N ALA A 251 2.75 5.81 -24.06
CA ALA A 251 1.81 4.69 -24.14
C ALA A 251 1.11 4.41 -22.80
N VAL A 252 1.84 4.50 -21.67
CA VAL A 252 1.26 4.40 -20.31
C VAL A 252 0.25 5.52 -20.07
N GLU A 253 0.62 6.77 -20.35
CA GLU A 253 -0.23 7.95 -20.19
C GLU A 253 -1.55 7.81 -20.98
N LEU A 254 -1.44 7.52 -22.27
CA LEU A 254 -2.59 7.37 -23.17
C LEU A 254 -3.49 6.19 -22.76
N THR A 255 -2.92 5.10 -22.27
CA THR A 255 -3.69 3.96 -21.78
C THR A 255 -4.51 4.35 -20.55
N ILE A 256 -3.93 5.06 -19.58
CA ILE A 256 -4.65 5.50 -18.37
C ILE A 256 -5.74 6.52 -18.71
N GLN A 257 -5.46 7.46 -19.62
CA GLN A 257 -6.48 8.40 -20.13
C GLN A 257 -7.61 7.66 -20.87
N GLY A 258 -7.27 6.63 -21.65
CA GLY A 258 -8.23 5.76 -22.30
C GLY A 258 -9.14 5.07 -21.29
N ASN A 259 -8.58 4.55 -20.19
CA ASN A 259 -9.34 3.92 -19.10
C ASN A 259 -10.33 4.91 -18.48
N ALA A 260 -9.91 6.16 -18.26
CA ALA A 260 -10.79 7.21 -17.74
C ALA A 260 -11.97 7.52 -18.68
N SER A 261 -11.73 7.55 -19.99
CA SER A 261 -12.80 7.69 -20.99
C SER A 261 -13.71 6.45 -21.07
N LEU A 262 -13.15 5.24 -20.93
CA LEU A 262 -13.92 4.00 -20.90
C LEU A 262 -14.90 3.98 -19.72
N ILE A 263 -14.48 4.39 -18.52
CA ILE A 263 -15.38 4.49 -17.35
C ILE A 263 -16.55 5.44 -17.62
N LYS A 264 -16.32 6.51 -18.37
CA LYS A 264 -17.35 7.48 -18.78
C LYS A 264 -18.20 7.00 -19.97
N LYS A 265 -17.94 5.77 -20.46
CA LYS A 265 -18.57 5.18 -21.66
C LYS A 265 -18.32 5.99 -22.94
N GLU A 266 -17.22 6.75 -22.98
CA GLU A 266 -16.77 7.50 -24.16
C GLU A 266 -16.01 6.55 -25.12
N TYR A 267 -16.66 5.49 -25.61
CA TYR A 267 -16.01 4.36 -26.30
C TYR A 267 -15.14 4.77 -27.49
N SER A 268 -15.59 5.71 -28.32
CA SER A 268 -14.82 6.21 -29.47
C SER A 268 -13.52 6.89 -29.03
N ARG A 269 -13.57 7.66 -27.95
CA ARG A 269 -12.39 8.34 -27.39
C ARG A 269 -11.44 7.36 -26.73
N ALA A 270 -11.96 6.42 -25.94
CA ALA A 270 -11.17 5.36 -25.33
C ALA A 270 -10.38 4.57 -26.40
N ARG A 271 -11.07 4.13 -27.47
CA ARG A 271 -10.45 3.41 -28.59
C ARG A 271 -9.35 4.22 -29.29
N ALA A 272 -9.59 5.53 -29.51
CA ALA A 272 -8.59 6.40 -30.12
C ALA A 272 -7.33 6.54 -29.23
N LEU A 273 -7.51 6.64 -27.91
CA LEU A 273 -6.41 6.73 -26.95
C LEU A 273 -5.60 5.43 -26.90
N TYR A 274 -6.24 4.26 -26.85
CA TYR A 274 -5.53 2.98 -26.91
C TYR A 274 -4.85 2.74 -28.24
N GLY A 275 -5.50 3.08 -29.36
CA GLY A 275 -4.86 3.03 -30.69
C GLY A 275 -3.63 3.93 -30.75
N SER A 276 -3.69 5.13 -30.19
CA SER A 276 -2.53 6.03 -30.09
C SER A 276 -1.44 5.46 -29.19
N ALA A 277 -1.79 4.84 -28.05
CA ALA A 277 -0.82 4.15 -27.19
C ALA A 277 -0.07 3.05 -27.95
N LEU A 278 -0.79 2.25 -28.75
CA LEU A 278 -0.20 1.20 -29.58
C LEU A 278 0.62 1.74 -30.76
N GLN A 279 0.32 2.92 -31.28
CA GLN A 279 1.18 3.59 -32.27
C GLN A 279 2.51 4.03 -31.66
N HIS A 280 2.49 4.53 -30.41
CA HIS A 280 3.71 4.90 -29.69
C HIS A 280 4.52 3.68 -29.26
N TYR A 281 3.86 2.61 -28.79
CA TYR A 281 4.51 1.40 -28.35
C TYR A 281 3.70 0.15 -28.78
N PRO A 282 3.98 -0.44 -29.96
CA PRO A 282 3.17 -1.52 -30.53
C PRO A 282 3.04 -2.78 -29.68
N GLY A 283 4.04 -3.07 -28.84
CA GLY A 283 4.05 -4.19 -27.90
C GLY A 283 3.35 -3.93 -26.57
N PHE A 284 2.62 -2.81 -26.40
CA PHE A 284 2.01 -2.45 -25.12
C PHE A 284 0.72 -3.23 -24.88
N ILE A 285 0.85 -4.45 -24.37
CA ILE A 285 -0.26 -5.40 -24.21
C ILE A 285 -1.41 -4.85 -23.33
N ASP A 286 -1.13 -3.95 -22.40
CA ASP A 286 -2.16 -3.29 -21.59
C ASP A 286 -3.15 -2.49 -22.44
N ALA A 287 -2.69 -1.74 -23.45
CA ALA A 287 -3.58 -1.02 -24.36
C ALA A 287 -4.40 -1.97 -25.24
N ARG A 288 -3.82 -3.12 -25.63
CA ARG A 288 -4.54 -4.16 -26.39
C ARG A 288 -5.67 -4.75 -25.54
N LYS A 289 -5.38 -5.13 -24.30
CA LYS A 289 -6.38 -5.61 -23.33
C LYS A 289 -7.52 -4.62 -23.15
N GLN A 290 -7.23 -3.33 -23.07
CA GLN A 290 -8.28 -2.32 -22.89
C GLN A 290 -9.09 -2.04 -24.17
N THR A 291 -8.52 -2.29 -25.34
CA THR A 291 -9.27 -2.27 -26.60
C THR A 291 -10.31 -3.40 -26.65
N VAL A 292 -9.93 -4.60 -26.19
CA VAL A 292 -10.86 -5.73 -26.03
C VAL A 292 -12.00 -5.37 -25.08
N GLU A 293 -11.69 -4.73 -23.95
CA GLU A 293 -12.70 -4.28 -22.98
C GLU A 293 -13.69 -3.25 -23.58
N VAL A 294 -13.20 -2.27 -24.36
CA VAL A 294 -14.05 -1.30 -25.05
C VAL A 294 -15.01 -1.99 -26.01
N ASP A 295 -14.48 -2.90 -26.83
CA ASP A 295 -15.27 -3.61 -27.84
C ASP A 295 -16.32 -4.51 -27.16
N PHE A 296 -15.95 -5.19 -26.07
CA PHE A 296 -16.90 -5.94 -25.25
C PHE A 296 -18.00 -5.05 -24.68
N GLN A 297 -17.67 -3.98 -23.95
CA GLN A 297 -18.67 -3.16 -23.27
C GLN A 297 -19.60 -2.45 -24.26
N GLN A 298 -19.06 -1.90 -25.34
CA GLN A 298 -19.87 -1.26 -26.38
C GLN A 298 -20.73 -2.29 -27.13
N GLY A 299 -20.15 -3.45 -27.49
CA GLY A 299 -20.86 -4.52 -28.18
C GLY A 299 -22.01 -5.08 -27.35
N ALA A 300 -21.76 -5.36 -26.07
CA ALA A 300 -22.78 -5.81 -25.13
C ALA A 300 -23.87 -4.74 -24.92
N GLY A 301 -23.50 -3.46 -24.80
CA GLY A 301 -24.45 -2.36 -24.71
C GLY A 301 -25.40 -2.29 -25.91
N LEU A 302 -24.86 -2.32 -27.14
CA LEU A 302 -25.66 -2.31 -28.37
C LEU A 302 -26.53 -3.56 -28.53
N ALA A 303 -26.05 -4.71 -28.06
CA ALA A 303 -26.82 -5.95 -28.04
C ALA A 303 -28.02 -5.87 -27.09
N LEU A 304 -27.83 -5.27 -25.91
CA LEU A 304 -28.88 -5.10 -24.89
C LEU A 304 -29.95 -4.11 -25.32
N THR A 305 -29.59 -3.01 -25.99
CA THR A 305 -30.57 -2.00 -26.47
C THR A 305 -31.24 -2.39 -27.78
N GLY A 306 -30.64 -3.31 -28.56
CA GLY A 306 -31.13 -3.70 -29.87
C GLY A 306 -30.92 -2.66 -30.97
N GLU A 307 -30.24 -1.55 -30.67
CA GLU A 307 -30.09 -0.39 -31.56
C GLU A 307 -29.26 -0.69 -32.82
N ASN A 308 -28.27 -1.60 -32.73
CA ASN A 308 -27.48 -2.04 -33.89
C ASN A 308 -26.84 -3.42 -33.68
N ILE A 309 -27.62 -4.48 -33.90
CA ILE A 309 -27.17 -5.87 -33.68
C ILE A 309 -25.99 -6.27 -34.58
N LYS A 310 -25.86 -5.70 -35.78
CA LYS A 310 -24.72 -5.98 -36.68
C LYS A 310 -23.43 -5.41 -36.10
N ALA A 311 -23.45 -4.16 -35.64
CA ALA A 311 -22.30 -3.54 -34.99
C ALA A 311 -21.97 -4.22 -33.66
N ALA A 312 -22.99 -4.55 -32.86
CA ALA A 312 -22.83 -5.30 -31.61
C ALA A 312 -22.07 -6.61 -31.86
N ARG A 313 -22.51 -7.39 -32.85
CA ARG A 313 -21.88 -8.65 -33.24
C ARG A 313 -20.42 -8.46 -33.64
N GLN A 314 -20.12 -7.49 -34.50
CA GLN A 314 -18.75 -7.23 -34.94
C GLN A 314 -17.84 -6.92 -33.75
N LEU A 315 -18.27 -6.04 -32.86
CA LEU A 315 -17.49 -5.66 -31.68
C LEU A 315 -17.27 -6.85 -30.73
N LEU A 316 -18.29 -7.68 -30.52
CA LEU A 316 -18.16 -8.87 -29.67
C LEU A 316 -17.19 -9.91 -30.25
N TYR A 317 -17.20 -10.16 -31.57
CA TYR A 317 -16.21 -11.05 -32.19
C TYR A 317 -14.80 -10.44 -32.17
N ASN A 318 -14.65 -9.14 -32.39
CA ASN A 318 -13.35 -8.47 -32.20
C ASN A 318 -12.81 -8.65 -30.78
N ALA A 319 -13.68 -8.52 -29.77
CA ALA A 319 -13.30 -8.74 -28.38
C ALA A 319 -12.98 -10.21 -28.08
N TYR A 320 -13.68 -11.15 -28.74
CA TYR A 320 -13.43 -12.59 -28.59
C TYR A 320 -12.03 -12.95 -29.11
N ASP A 321 -11.75 -12.62 -30.37
CA ASP A 321 -10.47 -12.90 -31.02
C ASP A 321 -9.34 -12.16 -30.29
N GLY A 322 -9.53 -10.86 -30.02
CA GLY A 322 -8.53 -10.05 -29.33
C GLY A 322 -8.26 -10.50 -27.89
N SER A 323 -9.24 -11.07 -27.18
CA SER A 323 -8.99 -11.62 -25.83
C SER A 323 -8.04 -12.81 -25.87
N ASP A 324 -8.10 -13.63 -26.93
CA ASP A 324 -7.20 -14.77 -27.13
C ASP A 324 -5.77 -14.30 -27.35
N GLU A 325 -5.59 -13.35 -28.28
CA GLU A 325 -4.30 -12.76 -28.59
C GLU A 325 -3.64 -12.11 -27.37
N VAL A 326 -4.43 -11.44 -26.52
CA VAL A 326 -3.93 -10.83 -25.27
C VAL A 326 -3.49 -11.91 -24.29
N ILE A 327 -4.25 -13.00 -24.16
CA ILE A 327 -3.89 -14.12 -23.27
C ILE A 327 -2.59 -14.77 -23.75
N GLU A 328 -2.48 -15.11 -25.03
CA GLU A 328 -1.27 -15.70 -25.62
C GLU A 328 -0.05 -14.79 -25.40
N ALA A 329 -0.18 -13.49 -25.71
CA ALA A 329 0.91 -12.53 -25.53
C ALA A 329 1.32 -12.37 -24.06
N ALA A 330 0.38 -12.48 -23.13
CA ALA A 330 0.62 -12.34 -21.69
C ALA A 330 1.25 -13.58 -21.04
N LEU A 331 1.19 -14.74 -21.71
CA LEU A 331 1.93 -15.94 -21.33
C LEU A 331 3.41 -15.83 -21.72
N GLU A 332 3.72 -15.10 -22.80
CA GLU A 332 5.09 -14.90 -23.28
C GLU A 332 5.76 -13.65 -22.69
N SER A 333 4.98 -12.62 -22.37
CA SER A 333 5.48 -11.31 -21.93
C SER A 333 4.67 -10.74 -20.78
N ALA A 334 5.36 -10.05 -19.87
CA ALA A 334 4.70 -9.41 -18.74
C ALA A 334 3.91 -8.16 -19.16
N ASN A 335 2.83 -7.86 -18.43
CA ASN A 335 2.13 -6.60 -18.57
C ASN A 335 2.93 -5.45 -17.95
N TRP A 336 2.73 -4.25 -18.48
CA TRP A 336 3.62 -3.12 -18.26
C TRP A 336 2.99 -2.01 -17.42
N LEU A 337 1.66 -1.95 -17.31
CA LEU A 337 1.03 -0.92 -16.50
C LEU A 337 1.45 -1.05 -15.01
N PRO A 338 1.92 0.04 -14.37
CA PRO A 338 2.31 0.02 -12.96
C PRO A 338 1.15 -0.45 -12.08
N PHE A 339 1.46 -1.17 -10.99
CA PHE A 339 0.51 -1.63 -9.98
C PHE A 339 -0.63 -2.55 -10.46
N MET A 340 -0.68 -2.89 -11.75
CA MET A 340 -1.48 -4.00 -12.27
C MET A 340 -0.64 -5.27 -12.20
N THR A 341 -0.91 -6.18 -11.27
CA THR A 341 -0.18 -7.45 -11.17
C THR A 341 -0.46 -8.36 -12.37
N GLN A 342 0.45 -9.30 -12.65
CA GLN A 342 0.27 -10.24 -13.76
C GLN A 342 -0.98 -11.10 -13.56
N ASP A 343 -1.19 -11.63 -12.35
CA ASP A 343 -2.37 -12.45 -12.03
C ASP A 343 -3.66 -11.66 -12.22
N LYS A 344 -3.69 -10.40 -11.78
CA LYS A 344 -4.86 -9.54 -11.96
C LYS A 344 -5.12 -9.24 -13.43
N PHE A 345 -4.07 -8.92 -14.19
CA PHE A 345 -4.16 -8.67 -15.63
C PHE A 345 -4.76 -9.87 -16.38
N LEU A 346 -4.23 -11.06 -16.14
CA LEU A 346 -4.71 -12.30 -16.75
C LEU A 346 -6.13 -12.63 -16.30
N ALA A 347 -6.42 -12.55 -15.00
CA ALA A 347 -7.76 -12.82 -14.47
C ALA A 347 -8.83 -11.91 -15.09
N ASP A 348 -8.54 -10.60 -15.18
CA ASP A 348 -9.45 -9.63 -15.78
C ASP A 348 -9.64 -9.92 -17.28
N THR A 349 -8.60 -10.40 -17.99
CA THR A 349 -8.69 -10.78 -19.41
C THR A 349 -9.51 -12.05 -19.62
N TYR A 350 -9.26 -13.10 -18.83
CA TYR A 350 -10.05 -14.34 -18.87
C TYR A 350 -11.52 -14.10 -18.51
N ALA A 351 -11.79 -13.24 -17.52
CA ALA A 351 -13.15 -12.84 -17.16
C ALA A 351 -13.88 -12.15 -18.32
N VAL A 352 -13.19 -11.26 -19.05
CA VAL A 352 -13.73 -10.62 -20.26
C VAL A 352 -13.99 -11.64 -21.35
N ARG A 353 -13.07 -12.60 -21.60
CA ARG A 353 -13.29 -13.67 -22.58
C ARG A 353 -14.56 -14.46 -22.26
N ALA A 354 -14.73 -14.90 -21.02
CA ALA A 354 -15.94 -15.59 -20.59
C ALA A 354 -17.21 -14.72 -20.79
N ALA A 355 -17.13 -13.44 -20.44
CA ALA A 355 -18.23 -12.50 -20.64
C ALA A 355 -18.59 -12.30 -22.12
N VAL A 356 -17.58 -12.21 -22.99
CA VAL A 356 -17.75 -12.08 -24.44
C VAL A 356 -18.43 -13.32 -25.02
N ILE A 357 -17.99 -14.53 -24.66
CA ILE A 357 -18.61 -15.77 -25.13
C ILE A 357 -20.10 -15.83 -24.74
N SER A 358 -20.40 -15.44 -23.49
CA SER A 358 -21.78 -15.33 -23.00
C SER A 358 -22.60 -14.32 -23.80
N ALA A 359 -22.03 -13.14 -24.09
CA ALA A 359 -22.69 -12.09 -24.87
C ALA A 359 -22.92 -12.51 -26.34
N ILE A 360 -21.94 -13.14 -27.01
CA ILE A 360 -22.09 -13.63 -28.38
C ILE A 360 -23.22 -14.67 -28.44
N LYS A 361 -23.27 -15.60 -27.48
CA LYS A 361 -24.36 -16.58 -27.41
C LYS A 361 -25.72 -15.90 -27.32
N ALA A 362 -25.87 -14.88 -26.49
CA ALA A 362 -27.11 -14.13 -26.35
C ALA A 362 -27.52 -13.42 -27.65
N VAL A 363 -26.55 -12.89 -28.40
CA VAL A 363 -26.77 -12.21 -29.69
C VAL A 363 -27.10 -13.18 -30.83
N GLU A 364 -26.48 -14.35 -30.88
CA GLU A 364 -26.62 -15.31 -31.98
C GLU A 364 -27.82 -16.26 -31.84
N LYS A 365 -28.33 -16.46 -30.60
CA LYS A 365 -29.50 -17.31 -30.30
C LYS A 365 -29.41 -18.68 -31.00
N LYS A 366 -30.37 -18.99 -31.88
CA LYS A 366 -30.48 -20.28 -32.59
C LYS A 366 -29.52 -20.44 -33.79
N LYS A 367 -28.83 -19.37 -34.22
CA LYS A 367 -27.87 -19.42 -35.34
C LYS A 367 -26.44 -19.75 -34.88
N PHE A 368 -26.27 -20.07 -33.60
CA PHE A 368 -24.96 -20.25 -32.99
C PHE A 368 -24.35 -21.61 -33.31
N LYS A 369 -23.40 -21.62 -34.25
CA LYS A 369 -22.56 -22.79 -34.57
C LYS A 369 -21.54 -23.02 -33.42
N HIS A 370 -21.04 -24.23 -33.25
CA HIS A 370 -19.98 -24.56 -32.26
C HIS A 370 -20.35 -24.38 -30.77
N LYS A 371 -21.63 -24.52 -30.41
CA LYS A 371 -22.10 -24.33 -29.01
C LYS A 371 -21.28 -25.11 -27.96
N ALA A 372 -20.95 -26.38 -28.21
CA ALA A 372 -20.23 -27.21 -27.26
C ALA A 372 -18.76 -26.78 -27.05
N GLU A 373 -18.13 -26.28 -28.11
CA GLU A 373 -16.77 -25.76 -28.08
C GLU A 373 -16.71 -24.46 -27.26
N LEU A 374 -17.62 -23.53 -27.54
CA LEU A 374 -17.71 -22.27 -26.81
C LEU A 374 -18.14 -22.45 -25.35
N GLU A 375 -18.97 -23.44 -25.05
CA GLU A 375 -19.28 -23.80 -23.66
C GLU A 375 -18.04 -24.26 -22.89
N LYS A 376 -17.20 -25.09 -23.54
CA LYS A 376 -15.93 -25.54 -22.98
C LYS A 376 -14.97 -24.36 -22.76
N GLU A 377 -14.85 -23.47 -23.75
CA GLU A 377 -14.00 -22.28 -23.65
C GLU A 377 -14.48 -21.28 -22.60
N PHE A 378 -15.80 -21.05 -22.53
CA PHE A 378 -16.42 -20.22 -21.50
C PHE A 378 -16.03 -20.72 -20.11
N LYS A 379 -16.22 -22.02 -19.87
CA LYS A 379 -15.91 -22.62 -18.59
C LYS A 379 -14.42 -22.55 -18.27
N ALA A 380 -13.55 -22.88 -19.22
CA ALA A 380 -12.10 -22.81 -19.04
C ALA A 380 -11.63 -21.40 -18.69
N ALA A 381 -12.13 -20.38 -19.40
CA ALA A 381 -11.81 -18.99 -19.13
C ALA A 381 -12.34 -18.55 -17.75
N LEU A 382 -13.57 -18.92 -17.40
CA LEU A 382 -14.16 -18.59 -16.10
C LEU A 382 -13.39 -19.23 -14.94
N ASP A 383 -13.05 -20.51 -15.04
CA ASP A 383 -12.31 -21.25 -14.02
C ASP A 383 -10.91 -20.63 -13.80
N GLU A 384 -10.21 -20.27 -14.87
CA GLU A 384 -8.89 -19.61 -14.75
C GLU A 384 -9.00 -18.19 -14.19
N ALA A 385 -10.03 -17.42 -14.56
CA ALA A 385 -10.28 -16.10 -13.99
C ALA A 385 -10.51 -16.15 -12.47
N VAL A 386 -11.32 -17.10 -12.00
CA VAL A 386 -11.62 -17.30 -10.56
C VAL A 386 -10.39 -17.80 -9.81
N LYS A 387 -9.60 -18.69 -10.41
CA LYS A 387 -8.35 -19.19 -9.82
C LYS A 387 -7.33 -18.08 -9.61
N LEU A 388 -7.13 -17.20 -10.59
CA LEU A 388 -6.15 -16.12 -10.54
C LEU A 388 -6.61 -14.93 -9.68
N ASN A 389 -7.90 -14.61 -9.68
CA ASN A 389 -8.47 -13.54 -8.85
C ASN A 389 -9.84 -13.93 -8.28
N PRO A 390 -9.88 -14.66 -7.16
CA PRO A 390 -11.13 -15.11 -6.54
C PRO A 390 -12.07 -13.98 -6.12
N GLN A 391 -11.56 -12.75 -5.95
CA GLN A 391 -12.34 -11.58 -5.57
C GLN A 391 -12.79 -10.74 -6.78
N GLY A 392 -12.45 -11.16 -8.00
CA GLY A 392 -12.84 -10.48 -9.24
C GLY A 392 -14.36 -10.46 -9.42
N LYS A 393 -14.96 -9.27 -9.37
CA LYS A 393 -16.43 -9.11 -9.43
C LYS A 393 -17.04 -9.75 -10.69
N LEU A 394 -16.48 -9.47 -11.87
CA LEU A 394 -17.02 -9.98 -13.14
C LEU A 394 -17.02 -11.52 -13.18
N ALA A 395 -15.90 -12.15 -12.81
CA ALA A 395 -15.79 -13.61 -12.78
C ALA A 395 -16.76 -14.22 -11.75
N ARG A 396 -16.91 -13.61 -10.57
CA ARG A 396 -17.88 -14.06 -9.56
C ARG A 396 -19.32 -13.95 -10.04
N ASP A 397 -19.69 -12.82 -10.64
CA ASP A 397 -21.03 -12.58 -11.18
C ASP A 397 -21.35 -13.60 -12.30
N LEU A 398 -20.38 -13.92 -13.16
CA LEU A 398 -20.51 -14.95 -14.19
C LEU A 398 -20.62 -16.36 -13.61
N LEU A 399 -19.80 -16.69 -12.61
CA LEU A 399 -19.84 -17.99 -11.92
C LEU A 399 -21.17 -18.22 -11.21
N GLU A 400 -21.70 -17.21 -10.53
CA GLU A 400 -22.99 -17.30 -9.87
C GLU A 400 -24.13 -17.54 -10.87
N ARG A 401 -24.10 -16.85 -12.02
CA ARG A 401 -25.08 -17.08 -13.10
C ARG A 401 -24.94 -18.46 -13.70
N TYR A 402 -23.71 -18.88 -14.04
CA TYR A 402 -23.43 -20.20 -14.62
C TYR A 402 -23.89 -21.33 -13.69
N ALA A 403 -23.69 -21.19 -12.38
CA ALA A 403 -24.14 -22.17 -11.40
C ALA A 403 -25.68 -22.29 -11.32
N LYS A 404 -26.42 -21.20 -11.60
CA LYS A 404 -27.90 -21.18 -11.56
C LYS A 404 -28.53 -21.60 -12.88
N GLU A 405 -27.97 -21.16 -14.00
CA GLU A 405 -28.60 -21.22 -15.32
C GLU A 405 -27.92 -22.22 -16.27
N GLY A 406 -26.73 -22.71 -15.92
CA GLY A 406 -25.85 -23.40 -16.86
C GLY A 406 -25.22 -22.43 -17.85
N PHE A 407 -24.65 -22.97 -18.94
CA PHE A 407 -24.14 -22.13 -20.03
C PHE A 407 -25.28 -21.40 -20.71
#